data_AF-A0AA38C5X0-F1
#
_entry.id   AF-A0AA38C5X0-F1
#
_cell.length_a   1.000
_cell.length_b   1.000
_cell.length_c   1.000
_cell.angle_alpha   90.00
_cell.angle_beta   90.00
_cell.angle_gamma   90.00
#
_symmetry.space_group_name_H-M   'P 1'
#
loop_
_entity.id
_entity.type
_entity.pdbx_description
1 polymer ?
#
loop_
_entity_poly.entity_id
_entity_poly.type
_entity_poly.pdbx_seq_one_letter_code
_entity_poly.pdbx_strand_id
1 'polypeptide(L)'
;VYGFYDECQRKYGNANAWRYCTDVFDYLTLSAIIDGRVLCVHGGLSPDIRTIDQMRLIERNCEIPHEGPFCDLMWSDPEEIETWAVSPRGAGWLFGSRVTSEFNHINNLELVCRAHQLVQEGLKYMFQDKGLVTVWSAPNYCYRCGNVASILSFNENM
;
A
#
# COMPACT_ATOMS: atom_id res chain seq x y z
N VAL A 1 -7.93 2.81 -18.91
CA VAL A 1 -6.44 2.78 -18.96
C VAL A 1 -5.86 1.46 -18.44
N TYR A 2 -6.34 0.87 -17.34
CA TYR A 2 -5.81 -0.42 -16.82
C TYR A 2 -6.81 -1.60 -16.86
N GLY A 3 -7.89 -1.49 -17.64
CA GLY A 3 -8.73 -2.63 -18.05
C GLY A 3 -10.02 -2.87 -17.28
N PHE A 4 -10.14 -2.46 -16.00
CA PHE A 4 -11.36 -2.77 -15.21
C PHE A 4 -12.65 -2.19 -15.82
N TYR A 5 -12.64 -0.93 -16.25
CA TYR A 5 -13.78 -0.31 -16.96
C TYR A 5 -14.17 -1.10 -18.23
N ASP A 6 -13.17 -1.42 -19.07
CA ASP A 6 -13.39 -2.13 -20.33
C ASP A 6 -13.92 -3.55 -20.10
N GLU A 7 -13.48 -4.19 -19.02
CA GLU A 7 -13.99 -5.49 -18.59
C GLU A 7 -15.45 -5.42 -18.15
N CYS A 8 -15.82 -4.44 -17.32
CA CYS A 8 -17.21 -4.20 -16.93
C CYS A 8 -18.10 -3.94 -18.15
N GLN A 9 -17.67 -3.04 -19.03
CA GLN A 9 -18.40 -2.71 -20.26
C GLN A 9 -18.61 -3.96 -21.13
N ARG A 10 -17.57 -4.79 -21.29
CA ARG A 10 -17.63 -6.03 -22.10
C ARG A 10 -18.53 -7.10 -21.48
N LYS A 11 -18.47 -7.28 -20.15
CA LYS A 11 -19.22 -8.33 -19.44
C LYS A 11 -20.70 -7.98 -19.23
N TYR A 12 -21.01 -6.71 -19.00
CA TYR A 12 -22.36 -6.27 -18.60
C TYR A 12 -23.07 -5.42 -19.68
N GLY A 13 -22.37 -5.06 -20.76
CA GLY A 13 -22.93 -4.27 -21.88
C GLY A 13 -23.16 -2.80 -21.57
N ASN A 14 -22.79 -2.33 -20.36
CA ASN A 14 -22.90 -0.94 -19.92
C ASN A 14 -21.95 -0.66 -18.73
N ALA A 15 -21.85 0.60 -18.34
CA ALA A 15 -20.93 1.07 -17.31
C ALA A 15 -21.48 0.99 -15.87
N ASN A 16 -22.69 0.47 -15.64
CA ASN A 16 -23.32 0.49 -14.31
C ASN A 16 -22.51 -0.33 -13.30
N ALA A 17 -22.02 -1.51 -13.69
CA ALA A 17 -21.20 -2.34 -12.80
C ALA A 17 -19.91 -1.61 -12.37
N TRP A 18 -19.23 -0.94 -13.31
CA TRP A 18 -18.04 -0.14 -12.99
C TRP A 18 -18.38 0.99 -12.02
N ARG A 19 -19.46 1.74 -12.29
CA ARG A 19 -19.91 2.85 -11.45
C ARG A 19 -20.22 2.39 -10.02
N TYR A 20 -20.96 1.31 -9.86
CA TYR A 20 -21.29 0.79 -8.53
C TYR A 20 -20.05 0.27 -7.79
N CYS A 21 -19.07 -0.31 -8.50
CA CYS A 21 -17.82 -0.71 -7.89
C CYS A 21 -16.99 0.51 -7.44
N THR A 22 -16.87 1.55 -8.26
CA THR A 22 -16.14 2.77 -7.88
C THR A 22 -16.82 3.48 -6.71
N ASP A 23 -18.15 3.53 -6.69
CA ASP A 23 -18.90 4.08 -5.56
C ASP A 23 -18.58 3.30 -4.26
N VAL A 24 -18.32 2.00 -4.32
CA VAL A 24 -17.90 1.19 -3.17
C VAL A 24 -16.42 1.39 -2.82
N PHE A 25 -15.55 1.61 -3.81
CA PHE A 25 -14.12 1.80 -3.59
C PHE A 25 -13.82 3.01 -2.70
N ASP A 26 -14.60 4.08 -2.83
CA ASP A 26 -14.49 5.29 -2.00
C ASP A 26 -14.75 5.00 -0.49
N TYR A 27 -15.42 3.90 -0.15
CA TYR A 27 -15.66 3.51 1.24
C TYR A 27 -14.60 2.58 1.83
N LEU A 28 -13.69 2.03 1.01
CA LEU A 28 -12.67 1.09 1.47
C LEU A 28 -11.74 1.74 2.50
N THR A 29 -11.33 0.95 3.49
CA THR A 29 -10.39 1.40 4.53
C THR A 29 -9.00 1.59 3.95
N LEU A 30 -8.30 2.65 4.37
CA LEU A 30 -6.95 2.97 3.88
C LEU A 30 -5.87 2.06 4.45
N SER A 31 -6.07 1.60 5.69
CA SER A 31 -5.13 0.77 6.42
C SER A 31 -5.84 -0.07 7.47
N ALA A 32 -5.13 -1.08 7.98
CA ALA A 32 -5.57 -1.90 9.11
C ALA A 32 -4.45 -2.02 10.14
N ILE A 33 -4.82 -2.18 11.41
CA ILE A 33 -3.89 -2.48 12.50
C ILE A 33 -4.22 -3.88 13.02
N ILE A 34 -3.21 -4.75 13.12
CA ILE A 34 -3.34 -6.10 13.67
C ILE A 34 -2.66 -6.11 15.04
N ASP A 35 -3.42 -6.48 16.07
CA ASP A 35 -3.00 -6.57 17.48
C ASP A 35 -2.23 -5.36 18.02
N GLY A 36 -2.51 -4.17 17.48
CA GLY A 36 -1.84 -2.92 17.86
C GLY A 36 -0.37 -2.82 17.44
N ARG A 37 0.16 -3.79 16.69
CA ARG A 37 1.62 -3.92 16.44
C ARG A 37 2.00 -3.98 14.97
N VAL A 38 1.08 -4.38 14.09
CA VAL A 38 1.34 -4.42 12.64
C VAL A 38 0.42 -3.45 11.93
N LEU A 39 1.00 -2.51 11.17
CA LEU A 39 0.25 -1.65 10.26
C LEU A 39 0.24 -2.25 8.86
N CYS A 40 -0.94 -2.45 8.30
CA CYS A 40 -1.13 -2.87 6.91
C CYS A 40 -1.60 -1.69 6.06
N VAL A 41 -0.89 -1.38 4.99
CA VAL A 41 -1.21 -0.29 4.03
C VAL A 41 -0.87 -0.74 2.61
N HIS A 42 -1.60 -0.28 1.58
CA HIS A 42 -1.31 -0.71 0.20
C HIS A 42 0.04 -0.16 -0.32
N GLY A 43 0.14 1.16 -0.34
CA GLY A 43 1.31 1.94 -0.72
C GLY A 43 2.35 1.94 0.39
N GLY A 44 2.57 3.07 1.04
CA GLY A 44 3.59 3.17 2.07
C GLY A 44 3.30 4.30 3.03
N LEU A 45 4.36 4.91 3.55
CA LEU A 45 4.25 6.01 4.50
C LEU A 45 4.09 7.35 3.77
N SER A 46 3.63 8.37 4.51
CA SER A 46 3.50 9.76 4.04
C SER A 46 4.35 10.70 4.90
N PRO A 47 5.03 11.71 4.34
CA PRO A 47 5.72 12.73 5.13
C PRO A 47 4.76 13.57 6.00
N ASP A 48 3.47 13.62 5.65
CA ASP A 48 2.43 14.36 6.38
C ASP A 48 1.80 13.54 7.52
N ILE A 49 2.12 12.25 7.61
CA ILE A 49 1.59 11.32 8.61
C ILE A 49 2.72 10.79 9.48
N ARG A 50 2.75 11.24 10.73
CA ARG A 50 3.68 10.77 11.76
C ARG A 50 3.04 9.76 12.70
N THR A 51 1.73 9.83 12.90
CA THR A 51 1.00 8.93 13.80
C THR A 51 -0.17 8.23 13.10
N ILE A 52 -0.51 7.02 13.56
CA ILE A 52 -1.68 6.26 13.09
C ILE A 52 -2.98 7.06 13.29
N ASP A 53 -3.07 7.85 14.36
CA ASP A 53 -4.25 8.67 14.62
C ASP A 53 -4.47 9.73 13.53
N GLN A 54 -3.42 10.27 12.91
CA GLN A 54 -3.56 11.18 11.77
C GLN A 54 -4.19 10.48 10.55
N MET A 55 -3.94 9.17 10.35
CA MET A 55 -4.57 8.42 9.27
C MET A 55 -6.09 8.35 9.42
N ARG A 56 -6.60 8.35 10.66
CA ARG A 56 -8.04 8.28 10.95
C ARG A 56 -8.79 9.55 10.59
N LEU A 57 -8.07 10.67 10.46
CA LEU A 57 -8.62 11.98 10.13
C LEU A 57 -8.76 12.20 8.62
N ILE A 58 -8.31 11.26 7.80
CA ILE A 58 -8.39 11.37 6.34
C ILE A 58 -9.84 11.15 5.89
N GLU A 59 -10.41 12.16 5.25
CA GLU A 59 -11.68 12.08 4.53
C GLU A 59 -11.50 11.22 3.28
N ARG A 60 -11.76 9.91 3.43
CA ARG A 60 -11.49 8.90 2.40
C ARG A 60 -12.64 8.66 1.41
N ASN A 61 -13.84 9.17 1.70
CA ASN A 61 -15.04 8.96 0.86
C ASN A 61 -14.99 9.87 -0.38
N CYS A 62 -13.97 9.65 -1.20
CA CYS A 62 -13.70 10.35 -2.44
C CYS A 62 -12.71 9.55 -3.28
N GLU A 63 -12.64 9.88 -4.58
CA GLU A 63 -11.56 9.44 -5.45
C GLU A 63 -10.20 9.85 -4.86
N ILE A 64 -9.21 8.97 -4.99
CA ILE A 64 -7.86 9.19 -4.47
C ILE A 64 -7.30 10.51 -5.07
N PRO A 65 -6.93 11.50 -4.23
CA PRO A 65 -6.34 12.74 -4.69
C PRO A 65 -5.00 12.51 -5.42
N HIS A 66 -4.56 13.49 -6.21
CA HIS A 66 -3.25 13.42 -6.89
C HIS A 66 -2.05 13.64 -5.95
N GLU A 67 -2.27 14.23 -4.77
CA GLU A 67 -1.23 14.53 -3.79
C GLU A 67 -1.77 14.44 -2.35
N GLY A 68 -0.85 14.51 -1.38
CA GLY A 68 -1.17 14.51 0.04
C GLY A 68 -1.33 13.12 0.65
N PRO A 69 -1.72 13.05 1.94
CA PRO A 69 -1.61 11.85 2.75
C PRO A 69 -2.40 10.64 2.21
N PHE A 70 -3.58 10.86 1.63
CA PHE A 70 -4.36 9.76 1.04
C PHE A 70 -3.63 9.18 -0.20
N CYS A 71 -3.12 10.05 -1.08
CA CYS A 71 -2.33 9.63 -2.24
C CYS A 71 -1.09 8.83 -1.81
N ASP A 72 -0.33 9.38 -0.86
CA ASP A 72 0.92 8.77 -0.37
C ASP A 72 0.71 7.37 0.22
N LEU A 73 -0.33 7.18 1.03
CA LEU A 73 -0.66 5.87 1.60
C LEU A 73 -0.96 4.82 0.51
N MET A 74 -1.40 5.23 -0.68
CA MET A 74 -1.70 4.33 -1.79
C MET A 74 -0.52 4.16 -2.77
N TRP A 75 0.38 5.13 -2.87
CA TRP A 75 1.39 5.21 -3.95
C TRP A 75 2.85 5.25 -3.50
N SER A 76 3.15 5.52 -2.22
CA SER A 76 4.53 5.57 -1.73
C SER A 76 5.20 4.20 -1.72
N ASP A 77 6.53 4.20 -1.88
CA ASP A 77 7.36 3.02 -2.02
C ASP A 77 8.62 3.06 -1.16
N PRO A 78 8.99 1.96 -0.48
CA PRO A 78 10.28 1.85 0.18
C PRO A 78 11.42 1.78 -0.85
N GLU A 79 12.56 2.43 -0.56
CA GLU A 79 13.77 2.42 -1.38
C GLU A 79 15.02 2.46 -0.48
N GLU A 80 16.17 1.98 -0.96
CA GLU A 80 17.48 1.99 -0.27
C GLU A 80 18.07 3.42 -0.17
N ILE A 81 17.33 4.30 0.50
CA ILE A 81 17.66 5.66 0.89
C ILE A 81 17.47 5.82 2.39
N GLU A 82 17.96 6.93 2.97
CA GLU A 82 17.73 7.18 4.40
C GLU A 82 16.36 7.81 4.69
N THR A 83 15.93 8.78 3.87
CA THR A 83 14.75 9.61 4.14
C THR A 83 13.73 9.58 3.01
N TRP A 84 13.25 10.73 2.57
CA TRP A 84 12.23 10.88 1.54
C TRP A 84 12.88 11.27 0.22
N ALA A 85 12.34 10.78 -0.89
CA ALA A 85 12.63 11.29 -2.22
C ALA A 85 11.36 11.29 -3.08
N VAL A 86 11.35 12.09 -4.14
CA VAL A 86 10.20 12.17 -5.05
C VAL A 86 10.02 10.82 -5.76
N SER A 87 8.78 10.32 -5.78
CA SER A 87 8.45 9.08 -6.47
C SER A 87 8.58 9.22 -8.00
N PRO A 88 9.30 8.31 -8.68
CA PRO A 88 9.35 8.30 -10.14
C PRO A 88 8.02 7.88 -10.78
N ARG A 89 7.03 7.45 -9.98
CA ARG A 89 5.67 7.12 -10.45
C ARG A 89 4.82 8.36 -10.76
N GLY A 90 5.25 9.53 -10.31
CA GLY A 90 4.49 10.78 -10.42
C GLY A 90 3.40 10.95 -9.35
N ALA A 91 3.34 10.06 -8.36
CA ALA A 91 2.45 10.10 -7.20
C ALA A 91 3.13 9.42 -6.00
N GLY A 92 2.88 9.92 -4.80
CA GLY A 92 3.51 9.45 -3.56
C GLY A 92 4.99 9.78 -3.46
N TRP A 93 5.66 9.12 -2.51
CA TRP A 93 7.07 9.32 -2.19
C TRP A 93 7.87 8.02 -2.17
N LEU A 94 9.17 8.11 -2.43
CA LEU A 94 10.10 7.10 -1.97
C LEU A 94 10.45 7.37 -0.51
N PHE A 95 10.57 6.32 0.30
CA PHE A 95 10.95 6.44 1.70
C PHE A 95 11.94 5.38 2.17
N GLY A 96 12.79 5.79 3.10
CA GLY A 96 13.94 5.04 3.57
C GLY A 96 13.80 4.34 4.91
N SER A 97 14.92 3.76 5.33
CA SER A 97 15.03 3.02 6.60
C SER A 97 14.79 3.91 7.83
N ARG A 98 15.26 5.16 7.83
CA ARG A 98 15.05 6.08 8.95
C ARG A 98 13.57 6.45 9.10
N VAL A 99 12.88 6.71 7.99
CA VAL A 99 11.43 7.00 8.00
C VAL A 99 10.65 5.83 8.60
N THR A 100 10.97 4.61 8.16
CA THR A 100 10.31 3.39 8.62
C THR A 100 10.53 3.15 10.10
N SER A 101 11.78 3.21 10.56
CA SER A 101 12.14 2.99 11.96
C SER A 101 11.58 4.06 12.89
N GLU A 102 11.61 5.34 12.51
CA GLU A 102 10.99 6.43 13.27
C GLU A 102 9.47 6.26 13.36
N PHE A 103 8.79 5.96 12.24
CA PHE A 103 7.35 5.76 12.24
C PHE A 103 6.94 4.57 13.12
N ASN A 104 7.65 3.45 13.02
CA ASN A 104 7.40 2.28 13.86
C ASN A 104 7.62 2.60 15.34
N HIS A 105 8.70 3.30 15.67
CA HIS A 105 9.01 3.68 17.05
C HIS A 105 7.94 4.58 17.66
N ILE A 106 7.53 5.65 16.94
CA ILE A 106 6.52 6.60 17.40
C ILE A 106 5.17 5.92 17.64
N ASN A 107 4.82 4.96 16.80
CA ASN A 107 3.52 4.29 16.82
C ASN A 107 3.53 2.95 17.58
N ASN A 108 4.66 2.60 18.21
CA ASN A 108 4.85 1.31 18.89
C ASN A 108 4.50 0.09 18.01
N LEU A 109 4.92 0.14 16.74
CA LEU A 109 4.73 -0.94 15.77
C LEU A 109 5.99 -1.81 15.68
N GLU A 110 5.78 -3.10 15.46
CA GLU A 110 6.83 -4.05 15.15
C GLU A 110 7.07 -4.15 13.62
N LEU A 111 6.02 -3.93 12.82
CA LEU A 111 6.08 -4.15 11.38
C LEU A 111 5.08 -3.27 10.60
N VAL A 112 5.54 -2.73 9.47
CA VAL A 112 4.67 -2.23 8.40
C VAL A 112 4.57 -3.29 7.31
N CYS A 113 3.37 -3.79 7.04
CA CYS A 113 3.07 -4.69 5.95
C CYS A 113 2.45 -3.92 4.79
N ARG A 114 2.98 -4.13 3.58
CA ARG A 114 2.53 -3.42 2.39
C ARG A 114 2.56 -4.25 1.10
N ALA A 115 2.03 -3.70 0.00
CA ALA A 115 1.95 -4.40 -1.29
C ALA A 115 2.59 -3.59 -2.44
N HIS A 116 1.82 -3.20 -3.47
CA HIS A 116 2.12 -2.28 -4.59
C HIS A 116 3.36 -2.55 -5.49
N GLN A 117 4.53 -2.83 -4.92
CA GLN A 117 5.75 -3.18 -5.66
C GLN A 117 5.81 -4.68 -5.89
N LEU A 118 6.06 -5.04 -7.16
CA LEU A 118 6.36 -6.41 -7.51
C LEU A 118 7.71 -6.80 -6.89
N VAL A 119 7.70 -7.92 -6.16
CA VAL A 119 8.90 -8.58 -5.63
C VAL A 119 8.98 -9.98 -6.24
N GLN A 120 10.16 -10.39 -6.70
CA GLN A 120 10.31 -11.63 -7.48
C GLN A 120 9.98 -12.87 -6.66
N GLU A 121 10.33 -12.84 -5.38
CA GLU A 121 10.13 -13.90 -4.39
C GLU A 121 8.73 -13.87 -3.76
N GLY A 122 7.84 -12.98 -4.22
CA GLY A 122 6.48 -12.80 -3.69
C GLY A 122 6.41 -12.12 -2.32
N LEU A 123 7.49 -12.15 -1.52
CA LEU A 123 7.61 -11.41 -0.27
C LEU A 123 9.06 -10.94 -0.06
N LYS A 124 9.24 -9.69 0.40
CA LYS A 124 10.56 -9.13 0.72
C LYS A 124 10.49 -8.26 1.97
N TYR A 125 11.31 -8.57 2.97
CA TYR A 125 11.60 -7.62 4.05
C TYR A 125 12.54 -6.54 3.55
N MET A 126 12.22 -5.29 3.86
CA MET A 126 13.02 -4.12 3.48
C MET A 126 13.90 -3.71 4.65
N PHE A 127 15.05 -3.09 4.31
CA PHE A 127 16.03 -2.55 5.25
C PHE A 127 16.66 -3.61 6.17
N GLN A 128 17.67 -3.18 6.94
CA GLN A 128 18.42 -4.08 7.82
C GLN A 128 17.60 -4.51 9.06
N ASP A 129 16.75 -3.63 9.57
CA ASP A 129 15.91 -3.86 10.76
C ASP A 129 14.66 -4.70 10.47
N LYS A 130 14.33 -4.91 9.20
CA LYS A 130 13.15 -5.67 8.75
C LYS A 130 11.83 -5.14 9.32
N GLY A 131 11.79 -3.85 9.66
CA GLY A 131 10.60 -3.16 10.16
C GLY A 131 9.51 -2.93 9.11
N LEU A 132 9.77 -3.31 7.85
CA LEU A 132 8.81 -3.26 6.76
C LEU A 132 8.90 -4.49 5.87
N VAL A 133 7.75 -4.98 5.41
CA VAL A 133 7.63 -6.09 4.47
C VAL A 133 6.73 -5.73 3.30
N THR A 134 7.18 -6.07 2.09
CA THR A 134 6.39 -6.02 0.86
C THR A 134 5.89 -7.44 0.55
N VAL A 135 4.58 -7.59 0.36
CA VAL A 135 3.91 -8.84 0.00
C VAL A 135 3.20 -8.66 -1.34
N TRP A 136 3.43 -9.60 -2.25
CA TRP A 136 2.86 -9.60 -3.59
C TRP A 136 2.18 -10.95 -3.87
N SER A 137 0.89 -10.91 -4.23
CA SER A 137 0.06 -12.11 -4.34
C SER A 137 -0.39 -12.45 -5.77
N ALA A 138 0.13 -11.76 -6.79
CA ALA A 138 -0.16 -12.05 -8.20
C ALA A 138 1.04 -12.73 -8.89
N PRO A 139 1.05 -14.08 -9.02
CA PRO A 139 2.19 -14.79 -9.61
C PRO A 139 2.24 -14.56 -11.12
N ASN A 140 3.44 -14.62 -11.69
CA ASN A 140 3.71 -14.33 -13.09
C ASN A 140 2.94 -13.09 -13.59
N TYR A 141 3.14 -11.97 -12.90
CA TYR A 141 2.33 -10.79 -13.08
C TYR A 141 2.24 -10.37 -14.56
N CYS A 142 1.01 -10.13 -15.01
CA CYS A 142 0.69 -9.80 -16.41
C CYS A 142 1.26 -10.78 -17.44
N TYR A 143 1.42 -12.07 -17.07
CA TYR A 143 1.97 -13.15 -17.89
C TYR A 143 3.40 -12.91 -18.40
N ARG A 144 4.14 -12.00 -17.75
CA ARG A 144 5.43 -11.51 -18.25
C ARG A 144 6.53 -11.48 -17.20
N CYS A 145 6.19 -11.27 -15.94
CA CYS A 145 7.21 -10.97 -14.92
C CYS A 145 7.89 -12.20 -14.33
N GLY A 146 7.28 -13.40 -14.41
CA GLY A 146 7.88 -14.64 -13.88
C GLY A 146 8.02 -14.73 -12.36
N ASN A 147 7.55 -13.72 -11.61
CA ASN A 147 7.60 -13.70 -10.14
C ASN A 147 6.71 -14.78 -9.51
N VAL A 148 7.04 -15.20 -8.29
CA VAL A 148 6.12 -15.99 -7.46
C VAL A 148 5.18 -15.08 -6.68
N ALA A 149 4.18 -15.69 -6.03
CA ALA A 149 3.24 -15.00 -5.15
C ALA A 149 3.34 -15.56 -3.74
N SER A 150 3.09 -14.69 -2.77
CA SER A 150 3.10 -15.04 -1.36
C SER A 150 1.88 -14.46 -0.64
N ILE A 151 1.60 -15.06 0.51
CA ILE A 151 0.75 -14.51 1.57
C ILE A 151 1.58 -14.45 2.85
N LEU A 152 1.27 -13.49 3.72
CA LEU A 152 1.88 -13.40 5.04
C LEU A 152 0.84 -13.80 6.09
N SER A 153 1.14 -14.84 6.87
CA SER A 153 0.27 -15.33 7.93
C SER A 153 0.80 -14.91 9.29
N PHE A 154 -0.10 -14.36 10.10
CA PHE A 154 0.15 -14.03 11.49
C PHE A 154 -0.58 -15.07 12.36
N ASN A 155 0.09 -15.59 13.39
CA ASN A 155 -0.49 -16.59 14.30
C ASN A 155 -0.85 -15.94 15.65
N GLU A 156 -1.60 -16.64 16.50
CA GLU A 156 -2.02 -16.13 17.82
C GLU A 156 -0.85 -15.83 18.77
N ASN A 157 0.34 -16.35 18.46
CA ASN A 157 1.57 -16.16 19.24
C ASN A 157 2.50 -15.11 18.65
N MET A 158 2.04 -14.35 17.66
CA MET A 158 2.68 -13.08 17.35
C MET A 158 2.58 -12.16 18.53
#